data_AF-A0A1Y1Q1I3-F1
#
_entry.id   AF-A0A1Y1Q1I3-F1
#
_cell.length_a   1.000
_cell.length_b   1.000
_cell.length_c   1.000
_cell.angle_alpha   90.00
_cell.angle_beta   90.00
_cell.angle_gamma   90.00
#
_symmetry.space_group_name_H-M   'P 1'
#
loop_
_entity.id
_entity.type
_entity.pdbx_description
1 polymer ?
#
loop_
_entity_poly.entity_id
_entity_poly.type
_entity_poly.pdbx_seq_one_letter_code
_entity_poly.pdbx_strand_id
1 'polypeptide(L)' 'MLTNTLSVKRIYLDVCALCRPFDDQRQIRIALKTQAVHLILSQVRQQRFELLLSPAHEAEILAIRDRQERVGWSER' A
#
# COMPACT_ATOMS: atom_id res chain seq x y z
N MET A 1 22.82 -8.85 27.51
CA MET A 1 22.46 -7.98 26.37
C MET A 1 20.94 -7.84 26.39
N LEU A 2 20.43 -6.66 26.75
CA LEU A 2 18.98 -6.40 26.74
C LEU A 2 18.55 -6.23 25.29
N THR A 3 17.88 -7.22 24.71
CA THR A 3 17.20 -7.06 23.42
C THR A 3 16.00 -6.14 23.68
N ASN A 4 16.16 -4.85 23.40
CA ASN A 4 15.05 -3.92 23.37
C ASN A 4 14.14 -4.33 22.21
N THR A 5 13.13 -5.14 22.48
CA THR A 5 12.13 -5.57 21.50
C THR A 5 11.23 -4.38 21.20
N LEU A 6 11.70 -3.44 20.38
CA LEU A 6 10.86 -2.37 19.86
C LEU A 6 9.73 -3.03 19.08
N SER A 7 8.50 -2.89 19.59
CA SER A 7 7.31 -3.37 18.91
C SER A 7 7.20 -2.71 17.53
N VAL A 8 7.30 -3.52 16.48
CA VAL A 8 7.11 -3.05 15.10
C VAL A 8 5.67 -2.55 14.99
N LYS A 9 5.51 -1.29 14.57
CA LYS A 9 4.18 -0.71 14.42
C LYS A 9 3.49 -1.31 13.20
N ARG A 10 2.31 -1.88 13.43
CA ARG A 10 1.43 -2.41 12.38
C ARG A 10 0.60 -1.29 11.78
N ILE A 11 0.49 -1.27 10.46
CA ILE A 11 -0.32 -0.29 9.72
C ILE A 11 -1.25 -1.03 8.76
N TYR A 12 -2.44 -0.47 8.57
CA TYR A 12 -3.41 -0.90 7.58
C TYR A 12 -3.54 0.22 6.54
N LEU A 13 -3.55 -0.12 5.26
CA LEU A 13 -3.72 0.85 4.19
C LEU A 13 -4.88 0.42 3.31
N ASP A 14 -5.84 1.32 3.11
CA ASP A 14 -7.01 1.07 2.27
C ASP A 14 -6.58 0.74 0.82
N VAL A 15 -7.27 -0.21 0.16
CA VAL A 15 -6.97 -0.59 -1.24
C VAL A 15 -7.07 0.63 -2.16
N CYS A 16 -8.00 1.56 -1.91
CA CYS A 16 -8.12 2.76 -2.73
C CYS A 16 -6.90 3.69 -2.62
N ALA A 17 -6.17 3.65 -1.50
CA ALA A 17 -4.91 4.38 -1.36
C ALA A 17 -3.81 3.69 -2.18
N LEU A 18 -3.77 2.36 -2.14
CA LEU A 18 -2.82 1.56 -2.89
C LEU A 18 -3.06 1.62 -4.41
N CYS A 19 -4.28 1.91 -4.86
CA CYS A 19 -4.60 2.11 -6.27
C CYS A 19 -4.25 3.51 -6.83
N ARG A 20 -3.90 4.50 -5.99
CA ARG A 20 -3.57 5.86 -6.44
C ARG A 20 -2.48 5.97 -7.52
N PRO A 21 -1.46 5.10 -7.57
CA PRO A 21 -0.48 5.12 -8.67
C PRO A 21 -1.08 4.86 -10.05
N PHE A 22 -2.27 4.25 -10.14
CA PHE A 22 -2.93 3.90 -11.40
C PHE A 22 -3.96 4.95 -11.85
N ASP A 23 -4.36 5.85 -10.96
CA ASP A 23 -5.25 6.98 -11.28
C ASP A 23 -4.57 8.00 -12.22
N ASP A 24 -5.34 8.97 -12.73
CA ASP A 24 -4.83 10.07 -13.57
C ASP A 24 -3.85 10.98 -12.80
N GLN A 25 -2.55 10.75 -13.01
CA GLN A 25 -1.47 11.49 -12.36
C GLN A 25 -1.36 12.96 -12.79
N ARG A 26 -2.11 13.41 -13.82
CA ARG A 26 -2.19 14.84 -14.18
C ARG A 26 -2.90 15.66 -13.09
N GLN A 27 -3.69 15.01 -12.24
CA GLN A 27 -4.30 15.66 -11.07
C GLN A 27 -3.28 15.74 -9.92
N ILE A 28 -2.87 16.96 -9.56
CA ILE A 28 -1.86 17.19 -8.51
C ILE A 28 -2.18 16.48 -7.19
N ARG A 29 -3.46 16.43 -6.81
CA ARG A 29 -3.94 15.74 -5.61
C ARG A 29 -3.67 14.24 -5.67
N ILE A 30 -3.83 13.61 -6.82
CA ILE A 30 -3.56 12.19 -7.02
C ILE A 30 -2.05 11.96 -6.96
N ALA A 31 -1.26 12.76 -7.68
CA ALA A 31 0.20 12.65 -7.66
C ALA A 31 0.79 12.75 -6.24
N LEU A 32 0.31 13.68 -5.42
CA LEU A 32 0.74 13.80 -4.02
C LEU A 32 0.35 12.57 -3.18
N LYS A 33 -0.85 12.02 -3.37
CA LYS A 33 -1.27 10.79 -2.68
C LYS A 33 -0.42 9.60 -3.09
N THR A 34 -0.13 9.45 -4.38
CA THR A 34 0.77 8.42 -4.93
C THR A 34 2.15 8.50 -4.26
N GLN A 35 2.73 9.70 -4.18
CA GLN A 35 4.02 9.89 -3.51
C GLN A 35 3.97 9.53 -2.03
N ALA A 36 2.92 9.93 -1.30
CA ALA A 36 2.75 9.57 0.10
C ALA A 36 2.66 8.05 0.30
N VAL A 37 1.92 7.34 -0.56
CA VAL A 37 1.81 5.87 -0.53
C VAL A 37 3.17 5.22 -0.78
N HIS A 38 3.93 5.69 -1.77
CA HIS A 38 5.28 5.19 -2.01
C HIS A 38 6.22 5.41 -0.81
N LEU A 39 6.13 6.56 -0.15
CA LEU A 39 6.91 6.84 1.06
C LEU A 39 6.54 5.87 2.19
N ILE A 40 5.25 5.64 2.44
CA ILE A 40 4.78 4.66 3.45
C ILE A 40 5.31 3.26 3.12
N LEU A 41 5.16 2.80 1.87
CA LEU A 41 5.64 1.50 1.43
C LEU A 41 7.16 1.38 1.53
N SER A 42 7.92 2.47 1.33
CA SER A 42 9.37 2.47 1.54
C SER A 42 9.74 2.17 2.99
N GLN A 43 8.95 2.67 3.95
CA GLN A 43 9.17 2.42 5.38
C GLN A 43 8.80 0.98 5.77
N VAL A 44 7.78 0.40 5.14
CA VAL A 44 7.45 -1.02 5.26
C VAL A 44 8.59 -1.89 4.73
N ARG A 45 9.15 -1.57 3.55
CA ARG A 45 10.32 -2.26 3.00
C ARG A 45 11.56 -2.17 3.89
N GLN A 46 11.70 -1.08 4.64
CA GLN A 46 12.76 -0.89 5.64
C GLN A 46 12.46 -1.58 6.98
N GLN A 47 11.39 -2.38 7.07
CA GLN A 47 10.96 -3.09 8.28
C GLN A 47 10.66 -2.15 9.46
N ARG A 48 10.38 -0.87 9.19
CA ARG A 48 10.00 0.12 10.21
C ARG A 48 8.52 0.01 10.57
N PHE A 49 7.72 -0.50 9.64
CA PHE A 49 6.31 -0.83 9.83
C PHE A 49 6.01 -2.22 9.25
N GLU A 50 5.03 -2.89 9.84
CA GLU A 50 4.44 -4.12 9.32
C GLU A 50 3.11 -3.76 8.63
N LEU A 51 2.99 -4.03 7.33
CA LEU A 51 1.75 -3.81 6.59
C LEU A 51 0.80 -4.99 6.83
N LEU A 52 -0.41 -4.69 7.31
CA LEU A 52 -1.46 -5.68 7.52
C LEU A 52 -2.26 -5.91 6.25
N LEU A 53 -2.44 -7.18 5.88
CA LEU A 53 -3.35 -7.62 4.84
C LEU A 53 -4.57 -8.29 5.49
N SER A 54 -5.74 -8.10 4.88
CA SER A 54 -7.02 -8.64 5.36
C SER A 54 -7.77 -9.29 4.19
N PRO A 55 -8.73 -10.20 4.44
CA PRO A 55 -9.61 -10.73 3.39
C PRO A 55 -10.41 -9.63 2.67
N ALA A 56 -10.64 -8.49 3.32
CA ALA A 56 -11.29 -7.34 2.67
C ALA A 56 -10.41 -6.76 1.55
N HIS A 57 -9.08 -6.71 1.70
CA HIS A 57 -8.18 -6.31 0.62
C HIS A 57 -8.34 -7.22 -0.60
N GLU A 58 -8.37 -8.54 -0.37
CA GLU A 58 -8.53 -9.50 -1.46
C GLU A 58 -9.87 -9.31 -2.17
N ALA A 59 -10.97 -9.18 -1.42
CA ALA A 59 -12.29 -8.94 -2.00
C ALA A 59 -12.35 -7.64 -2.82
N GLU A 60 -11.75 -6.55 -2.31
CA GLU A 60 -11.70 -5.25 -2.99
C GLU A 60 -10.83 -5.31 -4.25
N ILE A 61 -9.63 -5.91 -4.19
CA ILE A 61 -8.75 -6.11 -5.35
C ILE A 61 -9.45 -6.98 -6.41
N LEU A 62 -10.17 -8.02 -5.99
CA LEU A 62 -10.93 -8.88 -6.88
C LEU A 62 -12.17 -8.19 -7.48
N ALA A 63 -12.63 -7.07 -6.91
CA ALA A 63 -13.72 -6.26 -7.45
C ALA A 63 -13.24 -5.17 -8.43
N ILE A 64 -11.92 -4.90 -8.51
CA ILE A 64 -11.36 -3.94 -9.46
C ILE A 64 -11.62 -4.41 -10.89
N ARG A 65 -12.30 -3.58 -11.69
CA ARG A 65 -12.71 -3.91 -13.07
C ARG A 65 -11.60 -3.70 -14.09
N ASP A 66 -10.66 -2.80 -13.80
CA ASP A 66 -9.52 -2.54 -14.69
C ASP A 66 -8.47 -3.65 -14.56
N ARG A 67 -8.13 -4.28 -15.68
CA ARG A 67 -7.20 -5.41 -15.72
C ARG A 67 -5.77 -4.97 -15.38
N GLN A 68 -5.34 -3.76 -15.77
CA GLN A 68 -3.97 -3.29 -15.51
C GLN A 68 -3.72 -3.05 -14.02
N GLU A 69 -4.72 -2.55 -13.30
CA GLU A 69 -4.66 -2.40 -11.84
C GLU A 69 -4.57 -3.76 -11.14
N ARG A 70 -5.24 -4.80 -11.64
CA ARG A 70 -5.20 -6.16 -11.04
C ARG A 70 -3.85 -6.87 -11.20
N VAL A 71 -3.18 -6.75 -12.36
CA VAL A 71 -1.90 -7.48 -12.59
C VAL A 71 -0.73 -6.88 -11.79
N GLY A 72 -0.79 -5.57 -11.48
CA GLY A 72 0.24 -4.91 -10.68
C GLY A 72 0.38 -5.42 -9.24
N TRP A 73 -0.60 -6.21 -8.76
CA TRP A 73 -0.62 -6.83 -7.44
C TRP A 73 -0.12 -8.28 -7.41
N SER A 74 -0.11 -9.00 -8.54
CA SER A 74 0.38 -10.39 -8.58
C SER A 74 1.91 -10.50 -8.60
N GLU A 75 2.62 -9.39 -8.83
CA GLU A 75 4.07 -9.35 -8.99
C GLU A 75 4.79 -8.56 -7.87
N ARG A 76 4.09 -8.22 -6.76
CA ARG A 76 4.67 -7.48 -5.62
C ARG A 76 4.53 -8.19 -4.29
#